data_AF-A0A6B8RF73-F1
#
_entry.id   AF-A0A6B8RF73-F1
#
_cell.length_a   1.000
_cell.length_b   1.000
_cell.length_c   1.000
_cell.angle_alpha   90.00
_cell.angle_beta   90.00
_cell.angle_gamma   90.00
#
_symmetry.space_group_name_H-M   'P 1'
#
loop_
_entity.id
_entity.type
_entity.pdbx_description
1 polymer ?
#
loop_
_entity_poly.entity_id
_entity_poly.type
_entity_poly.pdbx_seq_one_letter_code
_entity_poly.pdbx_strand_id
1 'polypeptide(L)'
;MMKILVYVRVLLALILLFTVSFSGFFTIPNAIACSKGHVNTLEEDYLVANAIYTGTVTQLDEIYLNGRLMKQMTLNFDNVYKGKPQTTLVTSFDSDQCGVDVKIGSRYLFYASGKHHLYTSVFTTFDMIRSKESERISWLEKRAANAPIIHVLGEQKITAYVASRLNLAFDGKPALLSSPALIYNNVTYVPLDFLSHSLKLQTHWNPQEATIDISTSKGNEVESETSNWQSSPANAINAPTHLLIKYQNIHFIVNGSKYQPNEEPFILHKQVYIPLRALAEKLGLEVFWAQDLTSVDHPFPNGEKPPVLELKFSVNFGMEADYIVDTLTKTSVTYRYFDYQHTKKPETKQQTSSFESMLKMVEGQGIPANRVRLFLKDASQEVELKIAGNLMKAIESDPSYRQKLGSLLGKPISLSNKDTLLITLTDLQK
;
A
#
# COMPACT_ATOMS: atom_id res chain seq x y z
N MET A 1 -77.39 -21.02 29.60
CA MET A 1 -76.78 -19.85 28.91
C MET A 1 -75.53 -19.29 29.59
N MET A 2 -75.41 -19.33 30.93
CA MET A 2 -74.28 -18.66 31.64
C MET A 2 -72.92 -19.37 31.58
N LYS A 3 -72.86 -20.68 31.27
CA LYS A 3 -71.59 -21.44 31.16
C LYS A 3 -70.88 -21.29 29.80
N ILE A 4 -71.61 -20.94 28.74
CA ILE A 4 -71.04 -20.79 27.38
C ILE A 4 -70.29 -19.45 27.26
N LEU A 5 -70.74 -18.41 27.96
CA LEU A 5 -70.12 -17.08 27.91
C LEU A 5 -68.73 -17.03 28.59
N VAL A 6 -68.50 -17.91 29.58
CA VAL A 6 -67.19 -18.01 30.26
C VAL A 6 -66.16 -18.70 29.36
N TYR A 7 -66.55 -19.77 28.65
CA TYR A 7 -65.66 -20.47 27.73
C TYR A 7 -65.25 -19.60 26.53
N VAL A 8 -66.17 -18.79 25.99
CA VAL A 8 -65.86 -17.87 24.89
C VAL A 8 -64.88 -16.78 25.32
N ARG A 9 -64.97 -16.26 26.56
CA ARG A 9 -64.03 -15.26 27.08
C ARG A 9 -62.64 -15.83 27.37
N VAL A 10 -62.54 -17.08 27.83
CA VAL A 10 -61.24 -17.75 28.05
C VAL A 10 -60.57 -18.12 26.73
N LEU A 11 -61.34 -18.56 25.72
CA LEU A 11 -60.81 -18.90 24.40
C LEU A 11 -60.31 -17.65 23.64
N LEU A 12 -61.03 -16.52 23.73
CA LEU A 12 -60.59 -15.24 23.13
C LEU A 12 -59.35 -14.67 23.81
N ALA A 13 -59.20 -14.83 25.14
CA ALA A 13 -58.00 -14.42 25.85
C ALA A 13 -56.76 -15.27 25.48
N LEU A 14 -56.93 -16.57 25.23
CA LEU A 14 -55.85 -17.46 24.79
C LEU A 14 -55.40 -17.19 23.34
N ILE A 15 -56.32 -16.81 22.44
CA ILE A 15 -55.99 -16.44 21.06
C ILE A 15 -55.28 -15.06 20.99
N LEU A 16 -55.63 -14.13 21.88
CA LEU A 16 -54.90 -12.86 22.03
C LEU A 16 -53.52 -13.02 22.69
N LEU A 17 -53.33 -14.02 23.55
CA LEU A 17 -52.01 -14.33 24.13
C LEU A 17 -51.08 -15.07 23.16
N PHE A 18 -51.61 -15.80 22.18
CA PHE A 18 -50.78 -16.48 21.16
C PHE A 18 -50.36 -15.58 19.99
N THR A 19 -51.01 -14.42 19.79
CA THR A 19 -50.67 -13.48 18.71
C THR A 19 -49.60 -12.46 19.10
N VAL A 20 -49.21 -12.37 20.37
CA VAL A 20 -48.16 -11.45 20.86
C VAL A 20 -46.79 -12.14 21.00
N SER A 21 -46.69 -13.45 20.79
CA SER A 21 -45.42 -14.20 20.92
C SER A 21 -44.68 -14.47 19.60
N PHE A 22 -45.17 -13.93 18.47
CA PHE A 22 -44.43 -13.94 17.20
C PHE A 22 -43.76 -12.59 16.93
N SER A 23 -43.19 -11.97 17.97
CA SER A 23 -42.14 -10.98 17.78
C SER A 23 -40.92 -11.74 17.27
N GLY A 24 -40.76 -11.77 15.95
CA GLY A 24 -39.59 -12.32 15.29
C GLY A 24 -38.34 -11.84 15.99
N PHE A 25 -37.44 -12.78 16.28
CA PHE A 25 -36.04 -12.48 16.56
C PHE A 25 -35.47 -11.84 15.30
N PHE A 26 -35.75 -10.55 15.08
CA PHE A 26 -34.93 -9.71 14.24
C PHE A 26 -33.61 -9.62 14.97
N THR A 27 -32.66 -10.47 14.59
CA THR A 27 -31.24 -10.20 14.86
C THR A 27 -30.98 -8.86 14.23
N ILE A 28 -30.93 -7.81 15.06
CA ILE A 28 -30.46 -6.50 14.64
C ILE A 28 -29.07 -6.79 14.06
N PRO A 29 -28.84 -6.60 12.74
CA PRO A 29 -27.50 -6.76 12.21
C PRO A 29 -26.64 -5.80 13.02
N ASN A 30 -25.60 -6.33 13.69
CA ASN A 30 -24.62 -5.49 14.35
C ASN A 30 -24.06 -4.57 13.27
N ALA A 31 -24.52 -3.32 13.24
CA ALA A 31 -23.96 -2.30 12.37
C ALA A 31 -22.57 -2.01 12.93
N ILE A 32 -21.56 -2.66 12.36
CA ILE A 32 -20.17 -2.39 12.69
C ILE A 32 -19.83 -1.08 12.00
N ALA A 33 -20.00 0.02 12.72
CA ALA A 33 -19.55 1.32 12.25
C ALA A 33 -18.02 1.35 12.25
N CYS A 34 -17.41 1.66 11.12
CA CYS A 34 -15.98 1.90 11.07
C CYS A 34 -15.64 3.10 11.99
N SER A 35 -14.82 2.87 13.01
CA SER A 35 -14.37 3.89 13.93
C SER A 35 -12.84 3.96 13.96
N LYS A 36 -12.31 5.18 13.95
CA LYS A 36 -10.88 5.44 14.18
C LYS A 36 -10.72 5.81 15.65
N GLY A 37 -10.04 4.96 16.42
CA GLY A 37 -9.87 5.16 17.86
C GLY A 37 -8.98 6.36 18.22
N HIS A 38 -8.03 6.72 17.35
CA HIS A 38 -7.15 7.87 17.52
C HIS A 38 -7.40 8.91 16.42
N VAL A 39 -7.63 10.16 16.80
CA VAL A 39 -7.70 11.27 15.85
C VAL A 39 -6.28 11.73 15.60
N ASN A 40 -5.79 11.45 14.40
CA ASN A 40 -4.48 11.90 13.97
C ASN A 40 -4.42 13.43 13.90
N THR A 41 -3.26 13.98 14.21
CA THR A 41 -2.91 15.38 13.89
C THR A 41 -2.68 15.54 12.38
N LEU A 42 -2.69 16.79 11.89
CA LEU A 42 -2.35 17.10 10.49
C LEU A 42 -0.96 16.56 10.10
N GLU A 43 0.00 16.59 11.02
CA GLU A 43 1.35 16.08 10.79
C GLU A 43 1.36 14.55 10.70
N GLU A 44 0.64 13.85 11.59
CA GLU A 44 0.56 12.38 11.55
C GLU A 44 -0.08 11.89 10.24
N ASP A 45 -1.19 12.52 9.82
CA ASP A 45 -1.81 12.23 8.52
C ASP A 45 -0.84 12.51 7.38
N TYR A 46 -0.11 13.62 7.44
CA TYR A 46 0.90 13.96 6.44
C TYR A 46 2.01 12.92 6.38
N LEU A 47 2.53 12.46 7.52
CA LEU A 47 3.66 11.53 7.57
C LEU A 47 3.29 10.15 7.02
N VAL A 48 2.10 9.65 7.35
CA VAL A 48 1.62 8.32 6.96
C VAL A 48 1.20 8.27 5.49
N ALA A 49 0.68 9.36 4.92
CA ALA A 49 0.27 9.37 3.51
C ALA A 49 1.48 9.23 2.56
N ASN A 50 1.38 8.36 1.56
CA ASN A 50 2.36 8.27 0.48
C ASN A 50 2.17 9.41 -0.53
N ALA A 51 0.92 9.81 -0.79
CA ALA A 51 0.61 10.94 -1.65
C ALA A 51 -0.54 11.78 -1.08
N ILE A 52 -0.44 13.11 -1.23
CA ILE A 52 -1.47 14.05 -0.78
C ILE A 52 -1.77 15.00 -1.92
N TYR A 53 -3.02 14.99 -2.39
CA TYR A 53 -3.42 15.78 -3.54
C TYR A 53 -4.92 16.06 -3.52
N THR A 54 -5.34 17.11 -4.22
CA THR A 54 -6.74 17.33 -4.55
C THR A 54 -7.04 16.81 -5.95
N GLY A 55 -8.28 16.41 -6.17
CA GLY A 55 -8.73 15.99 -7.49
C GLY A 55 -10.24 15.80 -7.58
N THR A 56 -10.72 15.79 -8.83
CA THR A 56 -12.12 15.56 -9.16
C THR A 56 -12.32 14.11 -9.59
N VAL A 57 -13.31 13.44 -9.02
CA VAL A 57 -13.65 12.07 -9.40
C VAL A 57 -14.33 12.07 -10.77
N THR A 58 -13.79 11.33 -11.72
CA THR A 58 -14.33 11.23 -13.09
C THR A 58 -15.03 9.91 -13.36
N GLN A 59 -14.64 8.84 -12.66
CA GLN A 59 -15.22 7.50 -12.83
C GLN A 59 -15.15 6.71 -11.53
N LEU A 60 -16.09 5.78 -11.35
CA LEU A 60 -16.10 4.79 -10.27
C LEU A 60 -16.28 3.39 -10.85
N ASP A 61 -15.39 2.48 -10.50
CA ASP A 61 -15.39 1.10 -10.94
C ASP A 61 -15.41 0.14 -9.74
N GLU A 62 -16.15 -0.96 -9.89
CA GLU A 62 -16.03 -2.11 -9.01
C GLU A 62 -14.77 -2.90 -9.37
N ILE A 63 -13.93 -3.18 -8.38
CA ILE A 63 -12.73 -4.00 -8.52
C ILE A 63 -12.63 -5.00 -7.37
N TYR A 64 -11.81 -6.02 -7.53
CA TYR A 64 -11.38 -6.89 -6.45
C TYR A 64 -9.90 -6.68 -6.17
N LEU A 65 -9.56 -6.44 -4.91
CA LEU A 65 -8.19 -6.32 -4.41
C LEU A 65 -8.14 -6.94 -3.01
N ASN A 66 -7.06 -7.66 -2.69
CA ASN A 66 -7.01 -8.60 -1.57
C ASN A 66 -8.16 -9.64 -1.62
N GLY A 67 -8.69 -9.86 -2.83
CA GLY A 67 -9.87 -10.67 -3.12
C GLY A 67 -11.15 -10.21 -2.43
N ARG A 68 -11.24 -8.92 -2.07
CA ARG A 68 -12.46 -8.26 -1.58
C ARG A 68 -12.97 -7.28 -2.62
N LEU A 69 -14.28 -7.12 -2.70
CA LEU A 69 -14.90 -6.08 -3.52
C LEU A 69 -14.53 -4.70 -2.96
N MET A 70 -14.04 -3.83 -3.82
CA MET A 70 -13.60 -2.47 -3.50
C MET A 70 -14.08 -1.50 -4.59
N LYS A 71 -14.03 -0.21 -4.29
CA LYS A 71 -14.27 0.86 -5.27
C LYS A 71 -12.94 1.43 -5.72
N GLN A 72 -12.75 1.50 -7.03
CA GLN A 72 -11.68 2.30 -7.63
C GLN A 72 -12.29 3.60 -8.16
N MET A 73 -11.71 4.73 -7.78
CA MET A 73 -12.02 6.02 -8.36
C MET A 73 -10.94 6.44 -9.34
N THR A 74 -11.34 6.92 -10.51
CA THR A 74 -10.44 7.60 -11.45
C THR A 74 -10.55 9.10 -11.21
N LEU A 75 -9.41 9.78 -11.16
CA LEU A 75 -9.27 11.15 -10.71
C LEU A 75 -8.60 12.00 -11.79
N ASN A 76 -9.09 13.23 -11.94
CA ASN A 76 -8.32 14.32 -12.52
C ASN A 76 -7.79 15.17 -11.37
N PHE A 77 -6.51 14.99 -11.02
CA PHE A 77 -5.86 15.74 -9.93
C PHE A 77 -5.37 17.10 -10.41
N ASP A 78 -5.35 18.07 -9.50
CA ASP A 78 -4.97 19.46 -9.81
C ASP A 78 -3.81 19.97 -8.93
N ASN A 79 -3.90 19.82 -7.60
CA ASN A 79 -2.84 20.20 -6.68
C ASN A 79 -2.22 18.97 -6.03
N VAL A 80 -0.89 18.90 -6.02
CA VAL A 80 -0.11 17.87 -5.34
C VAL A 80 0.68 18.51 -4.22
N TYR A 81 0.42 18.09 -2.99
CA TYR A 81 1.09 18.60 -1.78
C TYR A 81 2.17 17.66 -1.26
N LYS A 82 2.11 16.38 -1.62
CA LYS A 82 3.11 15.37 -1.24
C LYS A 82 3.08 14.19 -2.21
N GLY A 83 4.27 13.66 -2.53
CA GLY A 83 4.44 12.40 -3.26
C GLY A 83 3.93 12.46 -4.70
N LYS A 84 3.91 11.32 -5.38
CA LYS A 84 3.41 11.19 -6.74
C LYS A 84 1.93 10.78 -6.73
N PRO A 85 1.00 11.58 -7.29
CA PRO A 85 -0.39 11.17 -7.41
C PRO A 85 -0.53 10.01 -8.41
N GLN A 86 -1.52 9.16 -8.19
CA GLN A 86 -1.97 8.18 -9.18
C GLN A 86 -3.32 8.63 -9.75
N THR A 87 -3.57 8.34 -11.03
CA THR A 87 -4.87 8.64 -11.66
C THR A 87 -6.00 7.77 -11.11
N THR A 88 -5.67 6.67 -10.44
CA THR A 88 -6.64 5.81 -9.77
C THR A 88 -6.35 5.69 -8.27
N LEU A 89 -7.38 5.73 -7.45
CA LEU A 89 -7.31 5.54 -6.01
C LEU A 89 -8.34 4.48 -5.59
N VAL A 90 -8.01 3.66 -4.60
CA VAL A 90 -8.87 2.58 -4.14
C VAL A 90 -9.44 2.90 -2.76
N THR A 91 -10.68 2.48 -2.51
CA THR A 91 -11.30 2.53 -1.17
C THR A 91 -12.17 1.30 -0.96
N SER A 92 -12.44 0.93 0.29
CA SER A 92 -13.38 -0.16 0.59
C SER A 92 -14.77 0.14 0.01
N PHE A 93 -15.59 -0.90 -0.15
CA PHE A 93 -16.85 -0.77 -0.87
C PHE A 93 -17.86 0.16 -0.18
N ASP A 94 -17.96 0.07 1.14
CA ASP A 94 -18.94 0.80 1.96
C ASP A 94 -18.29 1.40 3.21
N SER A 95 -19.04 2.28 3.89
CA SER A 95 -18.59 2.96 5.10
C SER A 95 -18.34 2.04 6.29
N ASP A 96 -19.03 0.90 6.36
CA ASP A 96 -18.88 -0.08 7.44
C ASP A 96 -17.49 -0.73 7.38
N GLN A 97 -16.93 -0.83 6.16
CA GLN A 97 -15.56 -1.24 5.88
C GLN A 97 -14.58 -0.06 5.72
N CYS A 98 -14.93 1.12 6.24
CA CYS A 98 -14.15 2.35 6.17
C CYS A 98 -13.99 2.94 4.75
N GLY A 99 -14.83 2.52 3.81
CA GLY A 99 -14.84 2.95 2.44
C GLY A 99 -15.50 4.31 2.27
N VAL A 100 -14.88 5.21 1.51
CA VAL A 100 -15.46 6.53 1.27
C VAL A 100 -16.56 6.47 0.20
N ASP A 101 -17.67 7.17 0.44
CA ASP A 101 -18.71 7.40 -0.55
C ASP A 101 -18.45 8.70 -1.31
N VAL A 102 -17.75 8.60 -2.44
CA VAL A 102 -17.41 9.73 -3.30
C VAL A 102 -18.40 9.86 -4.46
N LYS A 103 -18.55 11.07 -4.98
CA LYS A 103 -19.45 11.38 -6.11
C LYS A 103 -18.66 11.78 -7.34
N ILE A 104 -19.05 11.24 -8.49
CA ILE A 104 -18.52 11.67 -9.78
C ILE A 104 -18.82 13.17 -9.97
N GLY A 105 -17.81 13.92 -10.42
CA GLY A 105 -17.84 15.37 -10.57
C GLY A 105 -17.50 16.16 -9.31
N SER A 106 -17.45 15.52 -8.14
CA SER A 106 -17.04 16.18 -6.89
C SER A 106 -15.52 16.19 -6.71
N ARG A 107 -15.04 17.25 -6.05
CA ARG A 107 -13.62 17.47 -5.74
C ARG A 107 -13.32 17.15 -4.28
N TYR A 108 -12.22 16.45 -4.04
CA TYR A 108 -11.81 16.00 -2.72
C TYR A 108 -10.32 16.27 -2.48
N LEU A 109 -9.93 16.34 -1.22
CA LEU A 109 -8.55 16.21 -0.75
C LEU A 109 -8.33 14.78 -0.28
N PHE A 110 -7.30 14.13 -0.82
CA PHE A 110 -6.95 12.75 -0.51
C PHE A 110 -5.62 12.68 0.21
N TYR A 111 -5.61 11.97 1.35
CA TYR A 111 -4.42 11.43 1.97
C TYR A 111 -4.37 9.95 1.60
N ALA A 112 -3.60 9.66 0.56
CA ALA A 112 -3.52 8.34 -0.02
C ALA A 112 -2.30 7.60 0.52
N SER A 113 -2.47 6.33 0.88
CA SER A 113 -1.40 5.47 1.39
C SER A 113 -1.46 4.10 0.74
N GLY A 114 -0.32 3.43 0.58
CA GLY A 114 -0.24 2.08 0.04
C GLY A 114 1.02 1.89 -0.79
N LYS A 115 1.42 0.61 -0.94
CA LYS A 115 2.60 0.22 -1.71
C LYS A 115 2.37 0.39 -3.21
N HIS A 116 1.77 -0.63 -3.81
CA HIS A 116 1.49 -0.66 -5.25
C HIS A 116 0.14 -0.06 -5.61
N HIS A 117 -0.79 -0.03 -4.65
CA HIS A 117 -2.14 0.52 -4.83
C HIS A 117 -2.35 1.61 -3.81
N LEU A 118 -2.49 2.85 -4.26
CA LEU A 118 -2.90 3.93 -3.36
C LEU A 118 -4.32 3.67 -2.86
N TYR A 119 -4.47 3.70 -1.54
CA TYR A 119 -5.72 3.48 -0.82
C TYR A 119 -6.12 4.73 -0.03
N THR A 120 -7.41 4.96 0.09
CA THR A 120 -7.99 5.97 0.97
C THR A 120 -9.24 5.45 1.69
N SER A 121 -9.65 6.17 2.73
CA SER A 121 -10.76 5.81 3.61
C SER A 121 -11.62 7.03 3.94
N VAL A 122 -12.73 6.80 4.64
CA VAL A 122 -13.57 7.86 5.23
C VAL A 122 -12.81 8.82 6.16
N PHE A 123 -11.65 8.42 6.71
CA PHE A 123 -10.85 9.27 7.61
C PHE A 123 -9.76 10.06 6.89
N THR A 124 -9.51 9.74 5.62
CA THR A 124 -8.38 10.27 4.84
C THR A 124 -8.84 10.88 3.51
N THR A 125 -10.15 11.01 3.31
CA THR A 125 -10.76 11.72 2.19
C THR A 125 -11.65 12.84 2.72
N PHE A 126 -11.43 14.06 2.24
CA PHE A 126 -12.16 15.25 2.70
C PHE A 126 -12.87 15.92 1.52
N ASP A 127 -14.18 16.14 1.65
CA ASP A 127 -14.99 16.82 0.63
C ASP A 127 -14.71 18.32 0.65
N MET A 128 -14.12 18.82 -0.44
CA MET A 128 -13.66 20.21 -0.54
C MET A 128 -14.80 21.23 -0.49
N ILE A 129 -16.05 20.83 -0.76
CA ILE A 129 -17.22 21.70 -0.68
C ILE A 129 -17.80 21.68 0.74
N ARG A 130 -17.81 20.52 1.40
CA ARG A 130 -18.57 20.33 2.64
C ARG A 130 -17.76 20.52 3.92
N SER A 131 -16.49 20.12 3.96
CA SER A 131 -15.78 19.96 5.23
C SER A 131 -14.96 21.17 5.70
N LYS A 132 -15.00 22.30 4.97
CA LYS A 132 -14.29 23.55 5.34
C LYS A 132 -12.80 23.33 5.66
N GLU A 133 -12.09 22.51 4.88
CA GLU A 133 -10.65 22.16 5.06
C GLU A 133 -9.67 23.32 4.85
N SER A 134 -10.09 24.58 4.96
CA SER A 134 -9.25 25.76 4.70
C SER A 134 -7.96 25.79 5.54
N GLU A 135 -8.02 25.38 6.82
CA GLU A 135 -6.83 25.29 7.68
C GLU A 135 -5.86 24.20 7.19
N ARG A 136 -6.38 23.00 6.90
CA ARG A 136 -5.60 21.87 6.39
C ARG A 136 -4.96 22.18 5.05
N ILE A 137 -5.70 22.81 4.14
CA ILE A 137 -5.18 23.24 2.84
C ILE A 137 -4.13 24.31 3.02
N SER A 138 -4.36 25.35 3.84
CA SER A 138 -3.35 26.37 4.10
C SER A 138 -2.08 25.79 4.72
N TRP A 139 -2.21 24.80 5.61
CA TRP A 139 -1.09 24.08 6.19
C TRP A 139 -0.31 23.28 5.13
N LEU A 140 -1.01 22.56 4.24
CA LEU A 140 -0.41 21.82 3.13
C LEU A 140 0.24 22.74 2.09
N GLU A 141 -0.41 23.85 1.73
CA GLU A 141 0.11 24.86 0.82
C GLU A 141 1.37 25.50 1.37
N LYS A 142 1.39 25.91 2.65
CA LYS A 142 2.62 26.40 3.29
C LYS A 142 3.72 25.35 3.22
N ARG A 143 3.40 24.09 3.45
CA ARG A 143 4.38 23.01 3.41
C ARG A 143 4.90 22.72 1.99
N ALA A 144 4.02 22.72 1.00
CA ALA A 144 4.37 22.52 -0.40
C ALA A 144 5.08 23.75 -1.00
N ALA A 145 4.71 24.95 -0.54
CA ALA A 145 5.27 26.23 -0.95
C ALA A 145 6.48 26.66 -0.11
N ASN A 146 6.84 25.88 0.93
CA ASN A 146 8.12 26.07 1.59
C ASN A 146 9.19 25.78 0.54
N ALA A 147 9.65 26.86 -0.08
CA ALA A 147 10.95 26.98 -0.72
C ALA A 147 11.99 26.25 0.15
N PRO A 148 13.06 25.69 -0.45
CA PRO A 148 14.11 25.05 0.34
C PRO A 148 14.41 25.96 1.52
N ILE A 149 14.34 25.41 2.74
CA ILE A 149 14.80 26.15 3.91
C ILE A 149 16.23 26.51 3.54
N ILE A 150 16.48 27.76 3.15
CA ILE A 150 17.81 28.20 2.75
C ILE A 150 18.56 28.26 4.05
N HIS A 151 19.18 27.15 4.40
CA HIS A 151 20.00 27.10 5.57
C HIS A 151 21.19 28.00 5.30
N VAL A 152 21.58 28.77 6.32
CA VAL A 152 22.77 29.61 6.22
C VAL A 152 23.95 28.68 5.96
N LEU A 153 24.67 28.92 4.86
CA LEU A 153 25.84 28.15 4.47
C LEU A 153 26.84 28.06 5.63
N GLY A 154 27.48 26.90 5.74
CA GLY A 154 28.43 26.62 6.81
C GLY A 154 27.83 25.75 7.91
N GLU A 155 28.48 25.79 9.07
CA GLU A 155 28.15 24.91 10.19
C GLU A 155 26.87 25.34 10.90
N GLN A 156 25.96 24.39 11.09
CA GLN A 156 24.70 24.59 11.77
C GLN A 156 24.55 23.52 12.85
N LYS A 157 24.06 23.95 14.01
CA LYS A 157 23.65 23.03 15.08
C LYS A 157 22.17 22.72 14.88
N ILE A 158 21.86 21.45 14.63
CA ILE A 158 20.50 20.96 14.49
C ILE A 158 20.15 20.00 15.62
N THR A 159 18.85 19.76 15.81
CA THR A 159 18.34 18.69 16.66
C THR A 159 17.69 17.65 15.76
N ALA A 160 18.24 16.44 15.73
CA ALA A 160 17.76 15.34 14.89
C ALA A 160 17.61 14.05 15.69
N TYR A 161 16.76 13.15 15.22
CA TYR A 161 16.66 11.80 15.75
C TYR A 161 17.61 10.89 14.98
N VAL A 162 18.55 10.27 15.69
CA VAL A 162 19.44 9.26 15.10
C VAL A 162 18.69 7.93 15.05
N ALA A 163 18.23 7.56 13.86
CA ALA A 163 17.44 6.36 13.66
C ALA A 163 18.37 5.15 13.49
N SER A 164 19.01 4.74 14.59
CA SER A 164 19.88 3.55 14.64
C SER A 164 19.13 2.22 14.36
N ARG A 165 17.79 2.24 14.37
CA ARG A 165 16.92 1.11 14.08
C ARG A 165 16.00 1.33 12.87
N LEU A 166 16.32 2.27 11.97
CA LEU A 166 15.57 2.35 10.72
C LEU A 166 15.87 1.08 9.91
N ASN A 167 14.95 0.12 9.92
CA ASN A 167 15.05 -1.04 9.06
C ASN A 167 14.74 -0.55 7.65
N LEU A 168 15.74 -0.57 6.76
CA LEU A 168 15.54 -0.27 5.35
C LEU A 168 15.48 -1.57 4.57
N ALA A 169 14.58 -1.64 3.60
CA ALA A 169 14.56 -2.67 2.59
C ALA A 169 14.58 -2.06 1.18
N PHE A 170 15.23 -2.76 0.26
CA PHE A 170 15.19 -2.46 -1.17
C PHE A 170 14.73 -3.69 -1.95
N ASP A 171 13.65 -3.56 -2.72
CA ASP A 171 12.98 -4.66 -3.43
C ASP A 171 12.79 -5.90 -2.51
N GLY A 172 12.27 -5.65 -1.30
CA GLY A 172 12.01 -6.65 -0.26
C GLY A 172 13.23 -7.24 0.45
N LYS A 173 14.46 -6.84 0.09
CA LYS A 173 15.70 -7.31 0.75
C LYS A 173 16.21 -6.29 1.76
N PRO A 174 16.74 -6.70 2.92
CA PRO A 174 17.35 -5.78 3.87
C PRO A 174 18.45 -4.93 3.22
N ALA A 175 18.37 -3.62 3.38
CA ALA A 175 19.31 -2.65 2.85
C ALA A 175 20.20 -2.13 3.99
N LEU A 176 21.51 -2.30 3.84
CA LEU A 176 22.47 -1.91 4.87
C LEU A 176 22.83 -0.43 4.74
N LEU A 177 22.96 0.22 5.89
CA LEU A 177 23.47 1.58 6.00
C LEU A 177 24.90 1.55 6.56
N SER A 178 25.80 2.32 5.95
CA SER A 178 27.17 2.52 6.45
C SER A 178 27.22 3.40 7.70
N SER A 179 26.18 4.21 7.93
CA SER A 179 25.99 5.10 9.07
C SER A 179 24.50 5.27 9.35
N PRO A 180 24.09 5.55 10.60
CA PRO A 180 22.67 5.67 10.95
C PRO A 180 21.93 6.69 10.09
N ALA A 181 20.69 6.36 9.72
CA ALA A 181 19.77 7.33 9.13
C ALA A 181 19.40 8.41 10.16
N LEU A 182 19.06 9.60 9.69
CA LEU A 182 18.64 10.72 10.52
C LEU A 182 17.22 11.11 10.18
N ILE A 183 16.45 11.51 11.20
CA ILE A 183 15.17 12.18 10.99
C ILE A 183 15.34 13.61 11.49
N TYR A 184 15.31 14.57 10.56
CA TYR A 184 15.47 15.99 10.82
C TYR A 184 14.46 16.78 10.00
N ASN A 185 13.77 17.75 10.60
CA ASN A 185 12.66 18.48 9.98
C ASN A 185 11.64 17.57 9.29
N ASN A 186 11.36 16.40 9.89
CA ASN A 186 10.44 15.39 9.38
C ASN A 186 10.83 14.80 8.01
N VAL A 187 12.12 14.85 7.70
CA VAL A 187 12.74 14.26 6.52
C VAL A 187 13.67 13.15 6.99
N THR A 188 13.56 11.98 6.35
CA THR A 188 14.52 10.90 6.54
C THR A 188 15.72 11.15 5.65
N TYR A 189 16.87 11.38 6.27
CA TYR A 189 18.15 11.48 5.60
C TYR A 189 18.92 10.17 5.72
N VAL A 190 19.49 9.73 4.61
CA VAL A 190 20.40 8.60 4.57
C VAL A 190 21.77 9.05 4.06
N PRO A 191 22.85 8.37 4.44
CA PRO A 191 24.13 8.51 3.77
C PRO A 191 24.06 8.35 2.24
N LEU A 192 24.84 9.14 1.48
CA LEU A 192 24.88 9.08 0.01
C LEU A 192 25.26 7.68 -0.53
N ASP A 193 26.15 6.97 0.17
CA ASP A 193 26.61 5.63 -0.20
C ASP A 193 25.52 4.55 -0.04
N PHE A 194 24.39 4.86 0.60
CA PHE A 194 23.20 4.00 0.55
C PHE A 194 22.79 3.72 -0.90
N LEU A 195 22.86 4.73 -1.78
CA LEU A 195 22.46 4.59 -3.19
C LEU A 195 23.38 3.62 -3.95
N SER A 196 24.69 3.67 -3.70
CA SER A 196 25.63 2.77 -4.36
C SER A 196 25.56 1.36 -3.78
N HIS A 197 25.52 1.22 -2.46
CA HIS A 197 25.53 -0.09 -1.80
C HIS A 197 24.21 -0.85 -1.93
N SER A 198 23.09 -0.16 -1.67
CA SER A 198 21.76 -0.78 -1.61
C SER A 198 21.03 -0.72 -2.95
N LEU A 199 21.09 0.41 -3.66
CA LEU A 199 20.39 0.58 -4.94
C LEU A 199 21.26 0.23 -6.17
N LYS A 200 22.55 -0.07 -5.97
CA LYS A 200 23.52 -0.39 -7.04
C LYS A 200 23.67 0.72 -8.10
N LEU A 201 23.47 1.97 -7.69
CA LEU A 201 23.61 3.16 -8.52
C LEU A 201 25.05 3.66 -8.53
N GLN A 202 25.49 4.25 -9.63
CA GLN A 202 26.76 4.98 -9.63
C GLN A 202 26.56 6.34 -9.01
N THR A 203 27.35 6.66 -7.99
CA THR A 203 27.32 7.95 -7.31
C THR A 203 28.71 8.56 -7.23
N HIS A 204 28.81 9.88 -7.45
CA HIS A 204 30.04 10.64 -7.28
C HIS A 204 29.75 11.95 -6.56
N TRP A 205 30.49 12.23 -5.49
CA TRP A 205 30.43 13.49 -4.76
C TRP A 205 31.63 14.36 -5.15
N ASN A 206 31.36 15.50 -5.79
CA ASN A 206 32.35 16.54 -6.09
C ASN A 206 32.27 17.66 -5.05
N PRO A 207 33.18 17.71 -4.05
CA PRO A 207 33.15 18.72 -3.00
C PRO A 207 33.54 20.13 -3.47
N GLN A 208 34.26 20.26 -4.60
CA GLN A 208 34.66 21.58 -5.11
C GLN A 208 33.48 22.30 -5.76
N GLU A 209 32.63 21.55 -6.47
CA GLU A 209 31.44 22.06 -7.16
C GLU A 209 30.16 21.90 -6.34
N ALA A 210 30.27 21.38 -5.12
CA ALA A 210 29.15 20.99 -4.27
C ALA A 210 28.09 20.18 -5.05
N THR A 211 28.52 19.21 -5.85
CA THR A 211 27.63 18.47 -6.77
C THR A 211 27.68 16.97 -6.52
N ILE A 212 26.50 16.33 -6.53
CA ILE A 212 26.34 14.88 -6.49
C ILE A 212 25.86 14.41 -7.86
N ASP A 213 26.69 13.63 -8.55
CA ASP A 213 26.32 12.94 -9.78
C ASP A 213 25.75 11.55 -9.47
N ILE A 214 24.60 11.23 -10.06
CA ILE A 214 23.91 9.95 -9.90
C ILE A 214 23.55 9.41 -11.28
N SER A 215 24.01 8.20 -11.58
CA SER A 215 23.65 7.47 -12.79
C SER A 215 22.90 6.18 -12.48
N THR A 216 21.80 5.96 -13.20
CA THR A 216 20.97 4.74 -13.14
C THR A 216 21.54 3.57 -13.94
N SER A 217 22.64 3.75 -14.68
CA SER A 217 23.40 2.63 -15.21
C SER A 217 23.97 1.82 -14.04
N LYS A 218 23.72 0.49 -14.00
CA LYS A 218 24.22 -0.40 -12.93
C LYS A 218 25.70 -0.10 -12.63
N GLY A 219 25.99 0.25 -11.38
CA GLY A 219 27.36 0.41 -10.91
C GLY A 219 28.07 -0.93 -10.87
N ASN A 220 29.39 -0.94 -11.11
CA ASN A 220 30.21 -2.09 -10.77
C ASN A 220 30.17 -2.31 -9.24
N GLU A 221 30.26 -3.57 -8.80
CA GLU A 221 30.42 -3.91 -7.39
C GLU A 221 31.61 -3.14 -6.80
N VAL A 222 31.32 -2.13 -5.99
CA VAL A 222 32.32 -1.53 -5.11
C VAL A 222 32.24 -2.30 -3.80
N GLU A 223 33.19 -3.20 -3.62
CA GLU A 223 33.53 -3.77 -2.32
C GLU A 223 34.06 -2.63 -1.45
N SER A 224 33.44 -2.38 -0.29
CA SER A 224 33.92 -1.32 0.62
C SER A 224 34.14 -1.84 2.03
N GLU A 225 35.27 -1.40 2.56
CA GLU A 225 35.72 -1.59 3.94
C GLU A 225 34.70 -1.03 4.94
N THR A 226 34.52 -1.77 6.02
CA THR A 226 33.66 -1.41 7.15
C THR A 226 34.13 -0.11 7.80
N SER A 227 33.31 0.93 7.73
CA SER A 227 33.46 2.14 8.54
C SER A 227 33.42 1.76 10.03
N ASN A 228 34.50 2.10 10.74
CA ASN A 228 34.64 1.89 12.18
C ASN A 228 33.80 2.93 12.95
N TRP A 229 32.48 2.75 12.95
CA TRP A 229 31.60 3.48 13.87
C TRP A 229 31.69 2.77 15.22
N GLN A 230 32.35 3.40 16.20
CA GLN A 230 32.38 2.87 17.57
C GLN A 230 30.95 2.78 18.09
N SER A 231 30.45 1.54 18.18
CA SER A 231 29.16 1.19 18.73
C SER A 231 29.08 1.71 20.17
N SER A 232 28.37 2.82 20.37
CA SER A 232 27.81 3.14 21.68
C SER A 232 26.61 2.21 21.95
N PRO A 233 26.39 1.82 23.21
CA PRO A 233 25.54 0.69 23.58
C PRO A 233 24.09 0.84 23.11
N ALA A 234 23.49 -0.31 22.81
CA ALA A 234 22.21 -0.55 22.14
C ALA A 234 20.93 0.00 22.82
N ASN A 235 21.04 1.03 23.68
CA ASN A 235 19.95 1.54 24.53
C ASN A 235 19.63 3.04 24.38
N ALA A 236 20.18 3.76 23.41
CA ALA A 236 19.73 5.14 23.13
C ALA A 236 18.80 5.17 21.90
N ILE A 237 17.52 4.85 22.13
CA ILE A 237 16.46 4.85 21.11
C ILE A 237 15.68 6.17 21.24
N ASN A 238 15.51 6.89 20.13
CA ASN A 238 14.55 8.01 19.94
C ASN A 238 14.76 9.33 20.73
N ALA A 239 15.92 9.57 21.35
CA ALA A 239 16.17 10.88 21.95
C ALA A 239 16.63 11.89 20.88
N PRO A 240 16.07 13.13 20.86
CA PRO A 240 16.58 14.20 20.02
C PRO A 240 18.06 14.46 20.36
N THR A 241 18.92 14.39 19.36
CA THR A 241 20.37 14.57 19.47
C THR A 241 20.79 15.85 18.79
N HIS A 242 21.66 16.63 19.43
CA HIS A 242 22.25 17.81 18.81
C HIS A 242 23.40 17.40 17.90
N LEU A 243 23.30 17.72 16.61
CA LEU A 243 24.31 17.41 15.60
C LEU A 243 24.87 18.70 15.02
N LEU A 244 26.17 18.72 14.74
CA LEU A 244 26.81 19.77 13.97
C LEU A 244 26.89 19.31 12.51
N ILE A 245 26.11 19.94 11.65
CA ILE A 245 26.06 19.65 10.22
C ILE A 245 26.61 20.84 9.44
N LYS A 246 26.95 20.64 8.17
CA LYS A 246 27.40 21.71 7.28
C LYS A 246 26.56 21.75 6.01
N TYR A 247 25.90 22.88 5.78
CA TYR A 247 25.24 23.18 4.51
C TYR A 247 26.25 23.79 3.53
N GLN A 248 26.21 23.34 2.28
CA GLN A 248 27.10 23.79 1.22
C GLN A 248 26.36 24.09 -0.09
N ASN A 249 25.02 24.22 -0.06
CA ASN A 249 24.20 24.38 -1.26
C ASN A 249 24.52 23.29 -2.28
N ILE A 250 24.35 22.04 -1.86
CA ILE A 250 24.70 20.87 -2.65
C ILE A 250 23.61 20.61 -3.70
N HIS A 251 24.01 20.38 -4.94
CA HIS A 251 23.14 20.13 -6.10
C HIS A 251 23.22 18.69 -6.59
N PHE A 252 22.14 18.17 -7.16
CA PHE A 252 22.12 16.84 -7.79
C PHE A 252 22.14 16.94 -9.31
N ILE A 253 22.86 16.01 -9.95
CA ILE A 253 22.77 15.72 -11.38
C ILE A 253 22.34 14.25 -11.49
N VAL A 254 21.08 14.03 -11.88
CA VAL A 254 20.49 12.68 -12.00
C VAL A 254 20.34 12.35 -13.47
N ASN A 255 21.05 11.33 -13.95
CA ASN A 255 21.10 10.93 -15.36
C ASN A 255 21.40 12.13 -16.29
N GLY A 256 22.38 12.96 -15.91
CA GLY A 256 22.79 14.16 -16.67
C GLY A 256 21.85 15.36 -16.55
N SER A 257 20.73 15.25 -15.84
CA SER A 257 19.79 16.35 -15.63
C SER A 257 19.92 16.93 -14.22
N LYS A 258 20.02 18.27 -14.11
CA LYS A 258 20.03 18.95 -12.82
C LYS A 258 18.72 18.70 -12.06
N TYR A 259 18.84 18.45 -10.76
CA TYR A 259 17.73 18.25 -9.85
C TYR A 259 18.06 18.89 -8.50
N GLN A 260 17.12 19.65 -7.95
CA GLN A 260 17.23 20.18 -6.60
C GLN A 260 15.99 19.77 -5.82
N PRO A 261 16.11 18.90 -4.79
CA PRO A 261 15.02 18.63 -3.88
C PRO A 261 14.74 19.87 -3.01
N ASN A 262 13.52 19.98 -2.48
CA ASN A 262 13.16 21.05 -1.55
C ASN A 262 13.92 20.89 -0.23
N GLU A 263 14.19 19.65 0.19
CA GLU A 263 15.00 19.32 1.35
C GLU A 263 16.50 19.41 1.03
N GLU A 264 17.23 20.34 1.65
CA GLU A 264 18.67 20.52 1.37
C GLU A 264 19.50 19.36 1.96
N PRO A 265 20.31 18.66 1.15
CA PRO A 265 21.33 17.74 1.67
C PRO A 265 22.41 18.47 2.47
N PHE A 266 23.05 17.78 3.40
CA PHE A 266 24.08 18.35 4.28
C PHE A 266 25.22 17.38 4.51
N ILE A 267 26.33 17.90 5.05
CA ILE A 267 27.48 17.09 5.45
C ILE A 267 27.48 16.90 6.96
N LEU A 268 27.59 15.65 7.41
CA LEU A 268 27.79 15.28 8.81
C LEU A 268 29.00 14.35 8.88
N HIS A 269 29.99 14.67 9.73
CA HIS A 269 31.22 13.87 9.90
C HIS A 269 31.90 13.47 8.57
N LYS A 270 31.99 14.42 7.61
CA LYS A 270 32.55 14.24 6.26
C LYS A 270 31.74 13.32 5.32
N GLN A 271 30.58 12.85 5.75
CA GLN A 271 29.66 12.08 4.92
C GLN A 271 28.52 12.98 4.46
N VAL A 272 28.11 12.83 3.19
CA VAL A 272 26.95 13.53 2.64
C VAL A 272 25.69 12.77 3.01
N TYR A 273 24.73 13.48 3.59
CA TYR A 273 23.40 13.00 3.93
C TYR A 273 22.38 13.60 2.97
N ILE A 274 21.52 12.74 2.42
CA ILE A 274 20.58 13.08 1.34
C ILE A 274 19.13 12.75 1.74
N PRO A 275 18.15 13.52 1.26
CA PRO A 275 16.73 13.25 1.55
C PRO A 275 16.26 12.00 0.81
N LEU A 276 16.02 10.91 1.55
CA LEU A 276 15.74 9.59 0.98
C LEU A 276 14.55 9.60 0.01
N ARG A 277 13.40 10.11 0.45
CA ARG A 277 12.16 10.10 -0.34
C ARG A 277 12.28 10.95 -1.60
N ALA A 278 12.74 12.19 -1.48
CA ALA A 278 12.85 13.11 -2.61
C ALA A 278 13.75 12.57 -3.72
N LEU A 279 14.82 11.86 -3.35
CA LEU A 279 15.71 11.27 -4.34
C LEU A 279 15.19 9.94 -4.90
N ALA A 280 14.63 9.07 -4.07
CA ALA A 280 14.02 7.82 -4.53
C ALA A 280 12.91 8.08 -5.56
N GLU A 281 12.00 9.03 -5.28
CA GLU A 281 10.93 9.41 -6.20
C GLU A 281 11.47 9.99 -7.51
N LYS A 282 12.55 10.79 -7.47
CA LYS A 282 13.22 11.29 -8.68
C LYS A 282 13.81 10.16 -9.53
N LEU A 283 14.21 9.06 -8.90
CA LEU A 283 14.73 7.86 -9.55
C LEU A 283 13.61 6.91 -10.03
N GLY A 284 12.34 7.27 -9.84
CA GLY A 284 11.19 6.43 -10.20
C GLY A 284 10.91 5.28 -9.23
N LEU A 285 11.51 5.34 -8.05
CA LEU A 285 11.26 4.40 -6.95
C LEU A 285 10.17 4.96 -6.04
N GLU A 286 9.47 4.07 -5.36
CA GLU A 286 8.49 4.44 -4.35
C GLU A 286 9.05 4.12 -2.96
N VAL A 287 8.72 4.96 -1.98
CA VAL A 287 9.12 4.72 -0.59
C VAL A 287 7.88 4.48 0.25
N PHE A 288 7.97 3.51 1.15
CA PHE A 288 6.87 3.03 2.00
C PHE A 288 7.31 2.88 3.43
N TRP A 289 6.37 3.16 4.34
CA TRP A 289 6.57 3.05 5.78
C TRP A 289 5.56 2.03 6.29
N ALA A 290 6.05 0.92 6.82
CA ALA A 290 5.24 -0.14 7.40
C ALA A 290 5.78 -0.47 8.78
N GLN A 291 5.06 -0.06 9.83
CA GLN A 291 5.48 -0.21 11.23
C GLN A 291 6.87 0.42 11.48
N ASP A 292 7.90 -0.40 11.56
CA ASP A 292 9.31 -0.10 11.80
C ASP A 292 10.21 -0.37 10.58
N LEU A 293 9.62 -0.73 9.44
CA LEU A 293 10.29 -0.92 8.15
C LEU A 293 10.02 0.25 7.20
N THR A 294 11.10 0.83 6.67
CA THR A 294 11.06 1.73 5.51
C THR A 294 11.50 0.95 4.27
N SER A 295 10.63 0.82 3.28
CA SER A 295 10.93 0.09 2.04
C SER A 295 11.07 1.07 0.89
N VAL A 296 12.12 0.91 0.08
CA VAL A 296 12.31 1.61 -1.20
C VAL A 296 12.15 0.54 -2.27
N ASP A 297 11.20 0.67 -3.17
CA ASP A 297 10.91 -0.39 -4.14
C ASP A 297 10.62 0.17 -5.52
N HIS A 298 10.81 -0.67 -6.53
CA HIS A 298 10.24 -0.41 -7.84
C HIS A 298 8.70 -0.57 -7.81
N PRO A 299 7.95 0.27 -8.55
CA PRO A 299 6.50 0.13 -8.64
C PRO A 299 6.06 -1.17 -9.33
N PHE A 300 6.94 -1.76 -10.15
CA PHE A 300 6.73 -3.03 -10.86
C PHE A 300 7.88 -4.02 -10.63
N PRO A 301 7.58 -5.32 -10.73
CA PRO A 301 8.59 -6.36 -10.99
C PRO A 301 9.51 -5.95 -12.16
N ASN A 302 10.78 -5.74 -11.87
CA ASN A 302 11.80 -5.28 -12.83
C ASN A 302 13.02 -6.24 -12.87
N GLY A 303 12.81 -7.50 -12.51
CA GLY A 303 13.83 -8.54 -12.66
C GLY A 303 14.23 -8.76 -14.12
N GLU A 304 15.36 -9.45 -14.33
CA GLU A 304 15.89 -9.77 -15.67
C GLU A 304 14.93 -10.62 -16.54
N LYS A 305 13.96 -11.28 -15.91
CA LYS A 305 12.90 -12.04 -16.58
C LYS A 305 11.57 -11.30 -16.44
N PRO A 306 10.74 -11.29 -17.50
CA PRO A 306 9.42 -10.67 -17.41
C PRO A 306 8.57 -11.35 -16.34
N PRO A 307 7.80 -10.58 -15.55
CA PRO A 307 6.95 -11.16 -14.52
C PRO A 307 5.87 -12.04 -15.13
N VAL A 308 5.53 -13.12 -14.44
CA VAL A 308 4.50 -14.08 -14.84
C VAL A 308 3.22 -13.87 -14.04
N LEU A 309 2.08 -14.24 -14.62
CA LEU A 309 0.79 -14.21 -13.94
C LEU A 309 0.66 -15.40 -12.98
N GLU A 310 0.40 -15.12 -11.70
CA GLU A 310 0.11 -16.13 -10.67
C GLU A 310 -1.29 -15.92 -10.11
N LEU A 311 -2.01 -17.02 -9.89
CA LEU A 311 -3.33 -17.02 -9.25
C LEU A 311 -3.20 -17.69 -7.88
N LYS A 312 -3.81 -17.07 -6.87
CA LYS A 312 -3.93 -17.65 -5.54
C LYS A 312 -5.39 -17.68 -5.08
N PHE A 313 -5.72 -18.74 -4.35
CA PHE A 313 -6.89 -18.77 -3.49
C PHE A 313 -6.42 -18.54 -2.04
N SER A 314 -6.76 -17.40 -1.46
CA SER A 314 -6.44 -17.10 -0.06
C SER A 314 -7.60 -17.52 0.84
N VAL A 315 -7.32 -18.30 1.88
CA VAL A 315 -8.34 -18.74 2.85
C VAL A 315 -8.96 -17.53 3.54
N ASN A 316 -10.29 -17.48 3.58
CA ASN A 316 -11.05 -16.34 4.08
C ASN A 316 -11.32 -16.43 5.59
N PHE A 317 -11.37 -17.65 6.14
CA PHE A 317 -11.68 -17.94 7.54
C PHE A 317 -10.80 -19.09 8.06
N GLY A 318 -10.08 -18.87 9.16
CA GLY A 318 -9.13 -19.83 9.75
C GLY A 318 -7.69 -19.32 9.74
N MET A 319 -6.72 -20.24 9.65
CA MET A 319 -5.31 -19.86 9.47
C MET A 319 -5.12 -19.27 8.07
N GLU A 320 -4.49 -18.08 8.00
CA GLU A 320 -4.14 -17.48 6.71
C GLU A 320 -3.24 -18.43 5.93
N ALA A 321 -3.75 -18.90 4.79
CA ALA A 321 -3.02 -19.76 3.88
C ALA A 321 -3.35 -19.34 2.45
N ASP A 322 -2.31 -19.34 1.62
CA ASP A 322 -2.43 -19.13 0.19
C ASP A 322 -2.26 -20.46 -0.55
N TYR A 323 -3.24 -20.77 -1.39
CA TYR A 323 -3.19 -21.88 -2.33
C TYR A 323 -2.72 -21.37 -3.68
N ILE A 324 -1.48 -21.69 -4.04
CA ILE A 324 -0.84 -21.25 -5.28
C ILE A 324 -1.33 -22.14 -6.42
N VAL A 325 -2.03 -21.58 -7.40
CA VAL A 325 -2.64 -22.37 -8.47
C VAL A 325 -1.61 -22.71 -9.55
N ASP A 326 -1.36 -24.00 -9.74
CA ASP A 326 -0.49 -24.51 -10.80
C ASP A 326 -1.27 -24.72 -12.11
N THR A 327 -2.55 -25.12 -12.02
CA THR A 327 -3.39 -25.33 -13.20
C THR A 327 -4.84 -24.97 -12.90
N LEU A 328 -5.45 -24.20 -13.81
CA LEU A 328 -6.86 -23.86 -13.78
C LEU A 328 -7.50 -24.31 -15.10
N THR A 329 -8.53 -25.14 -15.01
CA THR A 329 -9.34 -25.55 -16.16
C THR A 329 -10.73 -24.91 -16.10
N LYS A 330 -11.65 -25.36 -16.95
CA LYS A 330 -13.06 -24.94 -16.89
C LYS A 330 -13.70 -25.20 -15.53
N THR A 331 -13.33 -26.29 -14.85
CA THR A 331 -14.02 -26.76 -13.64
C THR A 331 -13.10 -27.19 -12.52
N SER A 332 -11.81 -27.43 -12.79
CA SER A 332 -10.85 -27.90 -11.79
C SER A 332 -9.74 -26.90 -11.52
N VAL A 333 -9.24 -26.94 -10.29
CA VAL A 333 -8.08 -26.18 -9.82
C VAL A 333 -7.11 -27.18 -9.21
N THR A 334 -5.88 -27.20 -9.73
CA THR A 334 -4.75 -27.88 -9.10
C THR A 334 -3.87 -26.81 -8.46
N TYR A 335 -3.63 -26.92 -7.16
CA TYR A 335 -2.91 -25.93 -6.38
C TYR A 335 -1.94 -26.57 -5.40
N ARG A 336 -0.91 -25.80 -5.03
CA ARG A 336 0.04 -26.13 -3.97
C ARG A 336 -0.23 -25.31 -2.72
N TYR A 337 0.05 -25.93 -1.58
CA TYR A 337 -0.05 -25.30 -0.27
C TYR A 337 1.06 -25.84 0.64
N PHE A 338 1.40 -25.07 1.67
CA PHE A 338 2.36 -25.47 2.68
C PHE A 338 1.63 -26.19 3.82
N ASP A 339 2.04 -27.43 4.08
CA ASP A 339 1.54 -28.19 5.22
C ASP A 339 2.43 -27.91 6.44
N TYR A 340 1.87 -27.22 7.42
CA TYR A 340 2.53 -26.86 8.67
C TYR A 340 2.30 -27.88 9.80
N GLN A 341 1.65 -29.02 9.52
CA GLN A 341 1.42 -30.02 10.55
C GLN A 341 2.74 -30.63 11.06
N HIS A 342 3.08 -30.29 12.30
CA HIS A 342 4.03 -30.97 13.19
C HIS A 342 5.50 -31.06 12.74
N THR A 343 5.99 -30.18 11.87
CA THR A 343 7.43 -30.15 11.50
C THR A 343 7.99 -28.73 11.41
N LYS A 344 9.29 -28.57 11.72
CA LYS A 344 10.04 -27.29 11.57
C LYS A 344 10.35 -26.94 10.11
N LYS A 345 9.97 -27.80 9.15
CA LYS A 345 10.22 -27.64 7.72
C LYS A 345 8.92 -27.97 6.97
N PRO A 346 8.09 -26.96 6.63
CA PRO A 346 6.82 -27.21 5.96
C PRO A 346 7.04 -27.89 4.62
N GLU A 347 6.25 -28.93 4.35
CA GLU A 347 6.26 -29.62 3.06
C GLU A 347 5.29 -28.96 2.10
N THR A 348 5.68 -28.85 0.83
CA THR A 348 4.76 -28.38 -0.22
C THR A 348 3.93 -29.57 -0.70
N LYS A 349 2.62 -29.52 -0.47
CA LYS A 349 1.67 -30.52 -0.98
C LYS A 349 0.89 -29.93 -2.15
N GLN A 350 0.42 -30.81 -3.02
CA GLN A 350 -0.41 -30.45 -4.17
C GLN A 350 -1.76 -31.16 -4.05
N GLN A 351 -2.82 -30.45 -4.40
CA GLN A 351 -4.18 -30.97 -4.37
C GLN A 351 -4.94 -30.51 -5.61
N THR A 352 -5.91 -31.31 -6.05
CA THR A 352 -6.86 -30.92 -7.09
C THR A 352 -8.28 -30.92 -6.51
N SER A 353 -9.01 -29.83 -6.75
CA SER A 353 -10.38 -29.61 -6.32
C SER A 353 -11.21 -29.03 -7.47
N SER A 354 -12.54 -28.99 -7.31
CA SER A 354 -13.38 -28.24 -8.26
C SER A 354 -13.28 -26.73 -7.97
N PHE A 355 -13.37 -25.90 -9.00
CA PHE A 355 -13.38 -24.44 -8.86
C PHE A 355 -14.52 -23.99 -7.94
N GLU A 356 -15.72 -24.57 -8.10
CA GLU A 356 -16.88 -24.25 -7.27
C GLU A 356 -16.65 -24.58 -5.80
N SER A 357 -15.98 -25.70 -5.50
CA SER A 357 -15.64 -26.03 -4.11
C SER A 357 -14.67 -25.03 -3.49
N MET A 358 -13.82 -24.37 -4.28
CA MET A 358 -12.90 -23.34 -3.77
C MET A 358 -13.65 -22.08 -3.32
N LEU A 359 -14.80 -21.78 -3.93
CA LEU A 359 -15.59 -20.57 -3.64
C LEU A 359 -16.86 -20.84 -2.85
N LYS A 360 -17.04 -22.07 -2.37
CA LYS A 360 -18.22 -22.44 -1.57
C LYS A 360 -18.33 -21.55 -0.33
N MET A 361 -19.53 -21.07 -0.05
CA MET A 361 -19.81 -20.28 1.15
C MET A 361 -19.54 -21.10 2.42
N VAL A 362 -18.91 -20.47 3.40
CA VAL A 362 -18.73 -21.04 4.74
C VAL A 362 -20.07 -20.95 5.47
N GLU A 363 -20.54 -22.11 5.95
CA GLU A 363 -21.82 -22.23 6.64
C GLU A 363 -21.87 -21.30 7.86
N GLY A 364 -22.95 -20.52 7.96
CA GLY A 364 -23.16 -19.56 9.06
C GLY A 364 -22.33 -18.27 8.98
N GLN A 365 -21.42 -18.10 8.02
CA GLN A 365 -20.58 -16.90 7.89
C GLN A 365 -20.94 -16.01 6.71
N GLY A 366 -21.64 -16.54 5.69
CA GLY A 366 -22.06 -15.75 4.53
C GLY A 366 -20.92 -15.22 3.64
N ILE A 367 -19.71 -15.77 3.80
CA ILE A 367 -18.52 -15.43 3.01
C ILE A 367 -17.96 -16.67 2.30
N PRO A 368 -17.32 -16.53 1.13
CA PRO A 368 -16.73 -17.67 0.43
C PRO A 368 -15.52 -18.21 1.22
N ALA A 369 -15.28 -19.52 1.13
CA ALA A 369 -14.19 -20.21 1.80
C ALA A 369 -12.82 -19.65 1.41
N ASN A 370 -12.65 -19.27 0.14
CA ASN A 370 -11.44 -18.65 -0.36
C ASN A 370 -11.73 -17.38 -1.17
N ARG A 371 -10.74 -16.49 -1.20
CA ARG A 371 -10.71 -15.28 -2.02
C ARG A 371 -9.82 -15.49 -3.24
N VAL A 372 -10.27 -15.06 -4.41
CA VAL A 372 -9.49 -15.10 -5.67
C VAL A 372 -8.59 -13.87 -5.75
N ARG A 373 -7.28 -14.09 -5.97
CA ARG A 373 -6.28 -13.01 -6.07
C ARG A 373 -5.31 -13.31 -7.22
N LEU A 374 -4.96 -12.27 -7.98
CA LEU A 374 -4.02 -12.38 -9.11
C LEU A 374 -2.78 -11.56 -8.81
N PHE A 375 -1.63 -12.04 -9.26
CA PHE A 375 -0.34 -11.41 -9.01
C PHE A 375 0.53 -11.41 -10.26
N LEU A 376 1.39 -10.40 -10.37
CA LEU A 376 2.58 -10.43 -11.21
C LEU A 376 3.78 -10.79 -10.36
N LYS A 377 4.50 -11.83 -10.76
CA LYS A 377 5.61 -12.37 -9.97
C LYS A 377 6.88 -12.53 -10.81
N ASP A 378 8.00 -12.09 -10.26
CA ASP A 378 9.33 -12.43 -10.75
C ASP A 378 10.18 -13.08 -9.65
N ALA A 379 11.50 -13.20 -9.87
CA ALA A 379 12.41 -13.82 -8.92
C ALA A 379 12.64 -13.00 -7.64
N SER A 380 12.29 -11.71 -7.65
CA SER A 380 12.57 -10.75 -6.58
C SER A 380 11.30 -10.32 -5.83
N GLN A 381 10.17 -10.20 -6.51
CA GLN A 381 8.96 -9.63 -5.93
C GLN A 381 7.69 -10.22 -6.54
N GLU A 382 6.61 -10.01 -5.80
CA GLU A 382 5.24 -10.34 -6.19
C GLU A 382 4.35 -9.13 -5.92
N VAL A 383 3.59 -8.72 -6.93
CA VAL A 383 2.69 -7.56 -6.89
C VAL A 383 1.28 -8.00 -7.20
N GLU A 384 0.34 -7.76 -6.27
CA GLU A 384 -1.07 -8.07 -6.49
C GLU A 384 -1.67 -7.18 -7.56
N LEU A 385 -2.49 -7.77 -8.43
CA LEU A 385 -3.30 -7.08 -9.42
C LEU A 385 -4.69 -6.81 -8.88
N LYS A 386 -5.22 -5.63 -9.21
CA LYS A 386 -6.66 -5.36 -9.12
C LYS A 386 -7.35 -6.15 -10.22
N ILE A 387 -8.45 -6.83 -9.90
CA ILE A 387 -9.27 -7.56 -10.87
C ILE A 387 -10.51 -6.73 -11.15
N ALA A 388 -10.78 -6.36 -12.39
CA ALA A 388 -12.02 -5.65 -12.73
C ALA A 388 -13.25 -6.47 -12.30
N GLY A 389 -14.27 -5.82 -11.73
CA GLY A 389 -15.44 -6.52 -11.19
C GLY A 389 -16.19 -7.37 -12.21
N ASN A 390 -16.25 -6.91 -13.47
CA ASN A 390 -16.82 -7.67 -14.59
C ASN A 390 -15.98 -8.91 -14.96
N LEU A 391 -14.66 -8.82 -14.86
CA LEU A 391 -13.76 -9.97 -15.06
C LEU A 391 -13.93 -10.98 -13.93
N MET A 392 -14.00 -10.54 -12.67
CA MET A 392 -14.24 -11.46 -11.55
C MET A 392 -15.56 -12.21 -11.73
N LYS A 393 -16.66 -11.48 -12.01
CA LYS A 393 -17.97 -12.07 -12.30
C LYS A 393 -17.91 -13.08 -13.46
N ALA A 394 -17.14 -12.80 -14.51
CA ALA A 394 -16.96 -13.72 -15.63
C ALA A 394 -16.16 -14.98 -15.24
N ILE A 395 -15.10 -14.85 -14.45
CA ILE A 395 -14.34 -16.01 -13.93
C ILE A 395 -15.24 -16.88 -13.03
N GLU A 396 -16.08 -16.26 -12.21
CA GLU A 396 -16.99 -16.96 -11.30
C GLU A 396 -18.12 -17.68 -12.04
N SER A 397 -18.70 -17.08 -13.08
CA SER A 397 -19.91 -17.58 -13.73
C SER A 397 -19.69 -18.36 -15.04
N ASP A 398 -18.60 -18.12 -15.76
CA ASP A 398 -18.36 -18.69 -17.09
C ASP A 398 -17.06 -19.54 -17.12
N PRO A 399 -17.18 -20.88 -17.25
CA PRO A 399 -16.04 -21.78 -17.32
C PRO A 399 -15.04 -21.47 -18.45
N SER A 400 -15.48 -20.81 -19.53
CA SER A 400 -14.59 -20.43 -20.63
C SER A 400 -13.56 -19.38 -20.21
N TYR A 401 -13.92 -18.44 -19.34
CA TYR A 401 -12.99 -17.44 -18.81
C TYR A 401 -12.00 -18.05 -17.83
N ARG A 402 -12.42 -19.06 -17.04
CA ARG A 402 -11.50 -19.83 -16.19
C ARG A 402 -10.44 -20.54 -17.02
N GLN A 403 -10.84 -21.17 -18.14
CA GLN A 403 -9.90 -21.81 -19.04
C GLN A 403 -8.93 -20.80 -19.68
N LYS A 404 -9.41 -19.64 -20.11
CA LYS A 404 -8.56 -18.56 -20.65
C LYS A 404 -7.55 -18.10 -19.61
N LEU A 405 -7.99 -17.77 -18.40
CA LEU A 405 -7.11 -17.39 -17.30
C LEU A 405 -6.07 -18.48 -17.01
N GLY A 406 -6.51 -19.73 -16.92
CA GLY A 406 -5.64 -20.88 -16.70
C GLY A 406 -4.55 -21.05 -17.76
N SER A 407 -4.86 -20.73 -19.02
CA SER A 407 -3.88 -20.79 -20.11
C SER A 407 -2.79 -19.73 -20.03
N LEU A 408 -3.01 -18.66 -19.24
CA LEU A 408 -2.08 -17.55 -19.01
C LEU A 408 -1.25 -17.70 -17.73
N LEU A 409 -1.65 -18.58 -16.81
CA LEU A 409 -0.91 -18.80 -15.56
C LEU A 409 0.52 -19.28 -15.84
N GLY A 410 1.49 -18.72 -15.11
CA GLY A 410 2.91 -19.00 -15.27
C GLY A 410 3.53 -18.40 -16.54
N LYS A 411 2.79 -17.59 -17.31
CA LYS A 411 3.30 -16.90 -18.50
C LYS A 411 3.37 -15.38 -18.30
N PRO A 412 4.25 -14.68 -19.02
CA PRO A 412 4.23 -13.23 -19.06
C PRO A 412 2.89 -12.71 -19.61
N ILE A 413 2.38 -11.63 -19.03
CA ILE A 413 1.17 -10.96 -19.50
C ILE A 413 1.43 -9.47 -19.71
N SER A 414 0.86 -8.91 -20.78
CA SER A 414 0.87 -7.48 -21.05
C SER A 414 -0.47 -6.87 -20.68
N LEU A 415 -0.51 -6.20 -19.53
CA LEU A 415 -1.68 -5.45 -19.10
C LEU A 415 -1.95 -4.27 -20.05
N SER A 416 -3.22 -4.01 -20.33
CA SER A 416 -3.66 -2.87 -21.15
C SER A 416 -3.26 -1.53 -20.54
N ASN A 417 -3.18 -1.45 -19.22
CA ASN A 417 -2.58 -0.33 -18.52
C ASN A 417 -1.73 -0.86 -17.36
N LYS A 418 -0.40 -0.77 -17.49
CA LYS A 418 0.50 -1.23 -16.44
C LYS A 418 0.40 -0.34 -15.21
N ASP A 419 0.33 0.98 -15.38
CA ASP A 419 0.33 1.98 -14.29
C ASP A 419 -0.81 1.79 -13.29
N THR A 420 -1.92 1.20 -13.72
CA THR A 420 -3.06 0.93 -12.83
C THR A 420 -3.03 -0.45 -12.21
N LEU A 421 -2.12 -1.36 -12.59
CA LEU A 421 -2.09 -2.75 -12.09
C LEU A 421 -3.48 -3.43 -12.11
N LEU A 422 -4.30 -3.09 -13.09
CA LEU A 422 -5.66 -3.59 -13.27
C LEU A 422 -5.69 -4.60 -14.40
N ILE A 423 -6.15 -5.82 -14.11
CA ILE A 423 -6.46 -6.82 -15.12
C ILE A 423 -7.95 -6.78 -15.46
N THR A 424 -8.25 -6.77 -16.76
CA THR A 424 -9.59 -6.62 -17.31
C THR A 424 -9.95 -7.79 -18.23
N LEU A 425 -11.22 -7.88 -18.64
CA LEU A 425 -11.66 -8.87 -19.64
C LEU A 425 -10.83 -8.82 -20.92
N THR A 426 -10.44 -7.63 -21.38
CA THR A 426 -9.67 -7.46 -22.62
C THR A 426 -8.27 -8.04 -22.51
N ASP A 427 -7.69 -8.11 -21.32
CA ASP A 427 -6.36 -8.69 -21.11
C ASP A 427 -6.37 -10.22 -21.21
N LEU A 428 -7.53 -10.86 -20.97
CA LEU A 428 -7.71 -12.31 -21.18
C LEU A 428 -8.09 -12.69 -22.62
N GLN A 429 -8.32 -11.69 -23.48
CA GLN A 429 -8.72 -11.89 -24.88
C GLN A 429 -7.56 -11.73 -25.87
N LYS A 430 -6.42 -11.22 -25.42
CA LYS A 430 -5.15 -11.16 -26.17
C LYS A 430 -4.44 -12.51 -26.10
#